data_AF-A0A6B3AQY5-F1
#
_entry.id   AF-A0A6B3AQY5-F1
#
_cell.length_a   1.000
_cell.length_b   1.000
_cell.length_c   1.000
_cell.angle_alpha   90.00
_cell.angle_beta   90.00
_cell.angle_gamma   90.00
#
_symmetry.space_group_name_H-M   'P 1'
#
loop_
_entity.id
_entity.type
_entity.pdbx_description
1 polymer ?
#
loop_
_entity_poly.entity_id
_entity_poly.type
_entity_poly.pdbx_seq_one_letter_code
_entity_poly.pdbx_strand_id
1 'polypeptide(L)'
;MSPTRGPPNVFRVPSLTLAVAGAALLAPAVLPCGPAPQHRTAPVAWSGNPVSAADLLARVSDCAQVSRGLYRTDHGTAATIPVCGTPDVVHWKADLDIDCDGRPGPRCNAGTDPTFTAATAFAQSDGRPLNSETLPHIVVPAPSAVWDYREHGVRGGSVAAVIHRDRVQYAVVGDVGPAHIIGEASYATAEALGIDPDPRTGGTPSGVTYIVFKNSRVTPIEDPDAAVALGEELARRFVDGG
;
A
#
# COMPACT_ATOMS: atom_id res chain seq x y z
N MET A 1 -2.58 70.42 25.82
CA MET A 1 -3.27 69.16 25.48
C MET A 1 -2.68 68.06 26.35
N SER A 2 -3.55 67.45 27.15
CA SER A 2 -3.24 66.63 28.32
C SER A 2 -2.65 65.26 27.99
N PRO A 3 -1.75 64.74 28.85
CA PRO A 3 -1.45 63.31 28.97
C PRO A 3 -2.24 62.73 30.16
N THR A 4 -2.83 61.54 30.02
CA THR A 4 -3.36 60.82 31.19
C THR A 4 -3.08 59.32 31.10
N ARG A 5 -2.10 58.89 31.91
CA ARG A 5 -2.03 57.55 32.51
C ARG A 5 -3.21 57.41 33.48
N GLY A 6 -3.90 56.26 33.44
CA GLY A 6 -4.83 55.84 34.50
C GLY A 6 -4.15 54.83 35.46
N PRO A 7 -4.31 54.97 36.79
CA PRO A 7 -3.91 53.98 37.79
C PRO A 7 -5.05 52.98 38.13
N PRO A 8 -4.79 51.92 38.91
CA PRO A 8 -5.63 50.73 39.01
C PRO A 8 -6.70 50.85 40.09
N ASN A 9 -7.79 50.09 39.97
CA ASN A 9 -8.76 49.95 41.06
C ASN A 9 -9.24 48.50 41.20
N VAL A 10 -8.88 47.93 42.36
CA VAL A 10 -9.48 46.76 42.99
C VAL A 10 -10.87 47.15 43.47
N PHE A 11 -11.91 46.35 43.18
CA PHE A 11 -13.18 46.46 43.89
C PHE A 11 -13.70 45.10 44.38
N ARG A 12 -14.19 45.19 45.61
CA ARG A 12 -14.55 44.19 46.59
C ARG A 12 -15.95 43.65 46.32
N VAL A 13 -16.16 42.37 46.58
CA VAL A 13 -17.46 41.68 46.55
C VAL A 13 -18.39 42.19 47.65
N PRO A 14 -19.71 42.31 47.40
CA PRO A 14 -20.71 42.12 48.42
C PRO A 14 -21.62 40.92 48.09
N SER A 15 -21.73 40.01 49.05
CA SER A 15 -22.73 38.93 49.09
C SER A 15 -24.12 39.51 49.31
N LEU A 16 -25.10 39.09 48.52
CA LEU A 16 -26.52 39.36 48.73
C LEU A 16 -27.33 38.08 48.50
N THR A 17 -27.83 37.54 49.61
CA THR A 17 -28.84 36.48 49.70
C THR A 17 -30.23 37.06 49.52
N LEU A 18 -31.02 36.55 48.57
CA LEU A 18 -32.50 36.60 48.47
C LEU A 18 -32.85 35.84 47.16
N ALA A 19 -33.92 35.08 46.99
CA ALA A 19 -34.95 34.49 47.82
C ALA A 19 -35.65 33.49 46.87
N VAL A 20 -35.87 32.25 47.31
CA VAL A 20 -36.53 31.23 46.48
C VAL A 20 -38.04 31.47 46.51
N ALA A 21 -38.60 31.91 45.38
CA ALA A 21 -40.04 31.84 45.12
C ALA A 21 -40.31 30.67 44.18
N GLY A 22 -40.94 29.62 44.70
CA GLY A 22 -41.33 28.44 43.94
C GLY A 22 -42.56 28.73 43.08
N ALA A 23 -42.40 28.60 41.77
CA ALA A 23 -43.50 28.42 40.83
C ALA A 23 -43.46 26.96 40.34
N ALA A 24 -44.42 26.15 40.79
CA ALA A 24 -44.61 24.79 40.31
C ALA A 24 -45.25 24.84 38.91
N LEU A 25 -44.42 24.72 37.87
CA LEU A 25 -44.87 24.43 36.51
C LEU A 25 -44.88 22.91 36.32
N LEU A 26 -46.07 22.36 36.15
CA LEU A 26 -46.27 20.98 35.69
C LEU A 26 -45.87 20.90 34.21
N ALA A 27 -44.68 20.39 33.94
CA ALA A 27 -44.24 20.03 32.59
C ALA A 27 -44.60 18.55 32.30
N PRO A 28 -45.14 18.23 31.11
CA PRO A 28 -45.42 16.85 30.72
C PRO A 28 -44.11 16.08 30.55
N ALA A 29 -44.05 14.87 31.11
CA ALA A 29 -42.93 13.96 30.92
C ALA A 29 -42.86 13.50 29.45
N VAL A 30 -42.01 14.17 28.67
CA VAL A 30 -41.52 13.62 27.39
C VAL A 30 -40.39 12.66 27.74
N LEU A 31 -40.64 11.37 27.54
CA LEU A 31 -39.60 10.34 27.62
C LEU A 31 -38.53 10.65 26.56
N PRO A 32 -37.23 10.67 26.91
CA PRO A 32 -36.19 10.74 25.89
C PRO A 32 -36.24 9.49 25.03
N CYS A 33 -36.52 9.67 23.74
CA CYS A 33 -36.32 8.62 22.76
C CYS A 33 -34.81 8.31 22.75
N GLY A 34 -34.45 7.11 23.24
CA GLY A 34 -33.06 6.67 23.26
C GLY A 34 -32.47 6.66 21.84
N PRO A 35 -31.15 6.85 21.68
CA PRO A 35 -30.53 6.77 20.38
C PRO A 35 -30.83 5.41 19.73
N ALA A 36 -31.27 5.45 18.46
CA ALA A 36 -31.44 4.25 17.65
C ALA A 36 -30.17 3.40 17.69
N PRO A 37 -30.27 2.06 17.72
CA PRO A 37 -29.10 1.20 17.73
C PRO A 37 -28.30 1.49 16.47
N GLN A 38 -27.13 2.12 16.65
CA GLN A 38 -26.11 2.15 15.63
C GLN A 38 -25.73 0.69 15.40
N HIS A 39 -26.09 0.15 14.24
CA HIS A 39 -25.47 -1.05 13.71
C HIS A 39 -23.97 -0.73 13.58
N ARG A 40 -23.21 -1.00 14.63
CA ARG A 40 -21.78 -1.22 14.51
C ARG A 40 -21.68 -2.50 13.70
N THR A 41 -21.47 -2.37 12.39
CA THR A 41 -20.76 -3.39 11.64
C THR A 41 -19.40 -3.51 12.31
N ALA A 42 -19.28 -4.42 13.27
CA ALA A 42 -18.00 -4.90 13.71
C ALA A 42 -17.27 -5.39 12.44
N PRO A 43 -15.99 -5.04 12.24
CA PRO A 43 -15.22 -5.68 11.19
C PRO A 43 -15.32 -7.19 11.44
N VAL A 44 -15.71 -7.93 10.41
CA VAL A 44 -15.66 -9.39 10.43
C VAL A 44 -14.19 -9.72 10.64
N ALA A 45 -13.81 -10.06 11.88
CA ALA A 45 -12.52 -10.62 12.17
C ALA A 45 -12.53 -12.01 11.53
N TRP A 46 -12.01 -12.11 10.31
CA TRP A 46 -11.85 -13.37 9.61
C TRP A 46 -10.86 -14.22 10.40
N SER A 47 -11.37 -15.29 11.02
CA SER A 47 -10.65 -16.21 11.88
C SER A 47 -9.96 -17.31 11.07
N GLY A 48 -9.16 -16.92 10.08
CA GLY A 48 -8.27 -17.82 9.34
C GLY A 48 -6.82 -17.47 9.65
N ASN A 49 -5.95 -18.46 9.75
CA ASN A 49 -4.51 -18.18 9.78
C ASN A 49 -4.14 -17.47 8.46
N PRO A 50 -3.30 -16.42 8.49
CA PRO A 50 -2.80 -15.80 7.27
C PRO A 50 -2.09 -16.85 6.41
N VAL A 51 -2.26 -16.77 5.08
CA VAL A 51 -1.60 -17.67 4.14
C VAL A 51 -0.10 -17.51 4.29
N SER A 52 0.62 -18.61 4.52
CA SER A 52 2.05 -18.53 4.77
C SER A 52 2.83 -18.30 3.46
N ALA A 53 4.02 -17.72 3.58
CA ALA A 53 4.97 -17.65 2.46
C ALA A 53 5.23 -19.03 1.85
N ALA A 54 5.34 -20.06 2.70
CA ALA A 54 5.59 -21.43 2.24
C ALA A 54 4.43 -21.98 1.39
N ASP A 55 3.18 -21.70 1.76
CA ASP A 55 2.01 -22.15 1.01
C ASP A 55 1.96 -21.49 -0.38
N LEU A 56 2.22 -20.19 -0.46
CA LEU A 56 2.29 -19.47 -1.73
C LEU A 56 3.45 -19.99 -2.60
N LEU A 57 4.65 -20.14 -2.03
CA LEU A 57 5.82 -20.63 -2.73
C LEU A 57 5.64 -22.06 -3.26
N ALA A 58 4.93 -22.91 -2.52
CA ALA A 58 4.59 -24.26 -2.97
C ALA A 58 3.69 -24.26 -4.22
N ARG A 59 2.82 -23.25 -4.38
CA ARG A 59 1.96 -23.12 -5.56
C ARG A 59 2.69 -22.61 -6.81
N VAL A 60 3.87 -22.01 -6.64
CA VAL A 60 4.68 -21.42 -7.72
C VAL A 60 6.09 -22.02 -7.80
N SER A 61 6.27 -23.26 -7.32
CA SER A 61 7.56 -23.95 -7.33
C SER A 61 8.02 -24.33 -8.74
N ASP A 62 7.07 -24.55 -9.65
CA ASP A 62 7.32 -24.86 -11.06
C ASP A 62 7.13 -23.63 -11.94
N CYS A 63 7.79 -23.61 -13.10
CA CYS A 63 7.68 -22.51 -14.07
C CYS A 63 7.16 -23.01 -15.42
N ALA A 64 5.88 -22.78 -15.69
CA ALA A 64 5.37 -22.75 -17.05
C ALA A 64 5.62 -21.34 -17.62
N GLN A 65 6.73 -21.17 -18.35
CA GLN A 65 7.14 -19.87 -18.86
C GLN A 65 6.08 -19.30 -19.84
N VAL A 66 5.69 -18.05 -19.59
CA VAL A 66 4.78 -17.27 -20.44
C VAL A 66 5.47 -16.11 -21.15
N SER A 67 6.64 -15.66 -20.68
CA SER A 67 7.49 -14.74 -21.44
C SER A 67 8.12 -15.44 -22.65
N ARG A 68 8.35 -14.70 -23.74
CA ARG A 68 9.06 -15.16 -24.95
C ARG A 68 10.59 -15.12 -24.80
N GLY A 69 11.08 -14.59 -23.70
CA GLY A 69 12.51 -14.49 -23.38
C GLY A 69 12.73 -14.36 -21.87
N LEU A 70 13.96 -14.04 -21.50
CA LEU A 70 14.39 -13.89 -20.11
C LEU A 70 14.70 -12.42 -19.79
N TYR A 71 14.52 -12.05 -18.54
CA TYR A 71 14.84 -10.76 -17.96
C TYR A 71 16.17 -10.79 -17.21
N ARG A 72 16.76 -9.62 -17.07
CA ARG A 72 17.94 -9.35 -16.24
C ARG A 72 17.47 -8.77 -14.90
N THR A 73 18.29 -8.95 -13.88
CA THR A 73 18.19 -8.23 -12.61
C THR A 73 18.62 -6.77 -12.79
N ASP A 74 19.72 -6.55 -13.54
CA ASP A 74 20.33 -5.24 -13.68
C ASP A 74 20.81 -4.97 -15.12
N HIS A 75 21.21 -3.73 -15.37
CA HIS A 75 21.95 -3.37 -16.56
C HIS A 75 23.29 -4.12 -16.63
N GLY A 76 23.50 -4.84 -17.74
CA GLY A 76 24.76 -5.52 -18.03
C GLY A 76 24.92 -6.92 -17.42
N THR A 77 24.03 -7.35 -16.52
CA THR A 77 24.00 -8.75 -16.02
C THR A 77 23.36 -9.68 -17.04
N ALA A 78 23.51 -11.00 -16.92
CA ALA A 78 22.93 -11.97 -17.85
C ALA A 78 21.39 -12.08 -17.69
N ALA A 79 20.68 -12.23 -18.80
CA ALA A 79 19.24 -12.47 -18.78
C ALA A 79 18.96 -13.92 -18.38
N THR A 80 18.37 -14.13 -17.20
CA THR A 80 18.19 -15.46 -16.61
C THR A 80 16.81 -15.69 -16.01
N ILE A 81 15.97 -14.64 -15.91
CA ILE A 81 14.70 -14.70 -15.19
C ILE A 81 13.53 -14.86 -16.18
N PRO A 82 12.84 -16.01 -16.22
CA PRO A 82 11.59 -16.14 -16.96
C PRO A 82 10.43 -15.51 -16.18
N VAL A 83 9.39 -15.06 -16.91
CA VAL A 83 8.07 -14.87 -16.32
C VAL A 83 7.27 -16.15 -16.51
N CYS A 84 6.81 -16.72 -15.42
CA CYS A 84 6.04 -17.95 -15.36
C CYS A 84 4.56 -17.62 -15.18
N GLY A 85 3.66 -18.56 -15.50
CA GLY A 85 2.24 -18.33 -15.30
C GLY A 85 1.40 -19.58 -15.12
N THR A 86 0.30 -19.40 -14.38
CA THR A 86 -0.80 -20.36 -14.22
C THR A 86 -2.09 -19.70 -14.76
N PRO A 87 -3.26 -20.33 -14.71
CA PRO A 87 -4.52 -19.63 -14.99
C PRO A 87 -4.74 -18.39 -14.11
N ASP A 88 -4.30 -18.43 -12.85
CA ASP A 88 -4.65 -17.45 -11.81
C ASP A 88 -3.58 -16.36 -11.61
N VAL A 89 -2.30 -16.69 -11.83
CA VAL A 89 -1.19 -15.79 -11.51
C VAL A 89 -0.15 -15.74 -12.64
N VAL A 90 0.60 -14.64 -12.70
CA VAL A 90 1.96 -14.65 -13.25
C VAL A 90 2.93 -14.53 -12.09
N HIS A 91 4.12 -15.14 -12.21
CA HIS A 91 5.13 -15.06 -11.18
C HIS A 91 6.55 -15.12 -11.72
N TRP A 92 7.49 -14.61 -10.94
CA TRP A 92 8.92 -14.70 -11.19
C TRP A 92 9.68 -14.64 -9.87
N LYS A 93 10.94 -15.08 -9.91
CA LYS A 93 11.88 -14.95 -8.80
C LYS A 93 13.06 -14.09 -9.26
N ALA A 94 13.35 -13.05 -8.52
CA ALA A 94 14.37 -12.06 -8.85
C ALA A 94 15.11 -11.58 -7.59
N ASP A 95 15.95 -10.59 -7.80
CA ASP A 95 16.38 -9.59 -6.82
C ASP A 95 15.22 -8.65 -6.44
N LEU A 96 15.54 -7.64 -5.63
CA LEU A 96 14.69 -6.50 -5.38
C LEU A 96 15.56 -5.24 -5.34
N ASP A 97 15.47 -4.43 -6.39
CA ASP A 97 15.93 -3.05 -6.45
C ASP A 97 14.83 -2.11 -5.95
N ILE A 98 15.26 -1.00 -5.32
CA ILE A 98 14.34 -0.02 -4.76
C ILE A 98 13.95 0.98 -5.84
N ASP A 99 12.66 0.99 -6.18
CA ASP A 99 12.05 2.03 -6.99
C ASP A 99 11.54 3.16 -6.07
N CYS A 100 12.19 4.31 -6.13
CA CYS A 100 11.81 5.48 -5.33
C CYS A 100 11.00 6.50 -6.14
N ASP A 101 10.56 6.18 -7.36
CA ASP A 101 9.84 7.09 -8.23
C ASP A 101 8.48 7.52 -7.65
N GLY A 102 7.98 8.65 -8.16
CA GLY A 102 6.66 9.19 -7.80
C GLY A 102 6.71 10.47 -6.97
N ARG A 103 5.91 10.52 -5.91
CA ARG A 103 5.79 11.73 -5.08
C ARG A 103 7.05 11.93 -4.24
N PRO A 104 7.73 13.07 -4.34
CA PRO A 104 8.90 13.32 -3.53
C PRO A 104 8.52 13.43 -2.04
N GLY A 105 9.24 12.72 -1.21
CA GLY A 105 9.16 12.77 0.25
C GLY A 105 10.56 12.78 0.89
N PRO A 106 10.68 12.60 2.22
CA PRO A 106 11.96 12.60 2.92
C PRO A 106 12.94 11.47 2.55
N ARG A 107 12.44 10.33 2.08
CA ARG A 107 13.21 9.11 1.76
C ARG A 107 13.37 8.87 0.26
N CYS A 108 12.37 9.23 -0.53
CA CYS A 108 12.36 9.12 -1.99
C CYS A 108 12.27 10.52 -2.60
N ASN A 109 13.39 11.01 -3.13
CA ASN A 109 13.52 12.28 -3.83
C ASN A 109 14.85 12.33 -4.60
N ALA A 110 15.03 13.33 -5.46
CA ALA A 110 16.25 13.52 -6.25
C ALA A 110 17.55 13.68 -5.42
N GLY A 111 17.44 13.99 -4.12
CA GLY A 111 18.57 14.06 -3.19
C GLY A 111 18.92 12.73 -2.54
N THR A 112 17.99 11.76 -2.48
CA THR A 112 18.20 10.43 -1.89
C THR A 112 18.38 9.34 -2.93
N ASP A 113 17.87 9.54 -4.14
CA ASP A 113 17.95 8.59 -5.24
C ASP A 113 18.44 9.33 -6.52
N PRO A 114 19.62 8.97 -7.07
CA PRO A 114 20.15 9.57 -8.29
C PRO A 114 19.33 9.33 -9.55
N THR A 115 18.49 8.29 -9.57
CA THR A 115 17.64 7.88 -10.69
C THR A 115 16.18 8.31 -10.54
N PHE A 116 15.85 8.98 -9.43
CA PHE A 116 14.49 9.43 -9.11
C PHE A 116 13.80 10.22 -10.22
N THR A 117 12.58 9.81 -10.53
CA THR A 117 11.62 10.54 -11.34
C THR A 117 10.41 10.94 -10.51
N ALA A 118 9.94 12.18 -10.66
CA ALA A 118 8.76 12.68 -9.96
C ALA A 118 7.42 12.20 -10.58
N ALA A 119 7.36 10.96 -11.06
CA ALA A 119 6.23 10.37 -11.76
C ALA A 119 6.21 8.85 -11.54
N THR A 120 5.03 8.25 -11.64
CA THR A 120 4.84 6.79 -11.73
C THR A 120 3.95 6.49 -12.92
N ALA A 121 4.06 5.30 -13.52
CA ALA A 121 3.27 4.89 -14.67
C ALA A 121 1.75 4.88 -14.38
N PHE A 122 1.37 4.61 -13.13
CA PHE A 122 -0.02 4.69 -12.68
C PHE A 122 -0.20 5.80 -11.65
N ALA A 123 -1.33 6.49 -11.71
CA ALA A 123 -1.64 7.63 -10.83
C ALA A 123 -2.63 7.24 -9.74
N GLN A 124 -2.59 7.99 -8.65
CA GLN A 124 -3.61 8.01 -7.61
C GLN A 124 -4.97 8.47 -8.17
N SER A 125 -6.04 8.29 -7.40
CA SER A 125 -7.37 8.78 -7.77
C SER A 125 -7.46 10.30 -7.96
N ASP A 126 -6.55 11.07 -7.33
CA ASP A 126 -6.43 12.52 -7.49
C ASP A 126 -5.53 12.95 -8.67
N GLY A 127 -5.04 11.98 -9.46
CA GLY A 127 -4.18 12.20 -10.63
C GLY A 127 -2.71 12.46 -10.31
N ARG A 128 -2.31 12.46 -9.03
CA ARG A 128 -0.89 12.56 -8.65
C ARG A 128 -0.18 11.22 -8.82
N PRO A 129 1.16 11.20 -8.96
CA PRO A 129 1.94 9.97 -8.88
C PRO A 129 1.74 9.25 -7.55
N LEU A 130 2.07 7.95 -7.49
CA LEU A 130 2.06 7.19 -6.24
C LEU A 130 3.15 7.69 -5.28
N ASN A 131 3.04 7.35 -4.00
CA ASN A 131 4.08 7.63 -3.01
C ASN A 131 4.78 6.31 -2.63
N SER A 132 5.98 6.09 -3.18
CA SER A 132 6.78 4.88 -2.97
C SER A 132 7.26 4.69 -1.53
N GLU A 133 7.29 5.76 -0.71
CA GLU A 133 7.63 5.66 0.71
C GLU A 133 6.53 5.01 1.54
N THR A 134 5.27 5.13 1.12
CA THR A 134 4.11 4.77 1.95
C THR A 134 3.19 3.71 1.34
N LEU A 135 3.23 3.54 0.02
CA LEU A 135 2.38 2.58 -0.68
C LEU A 135 3.24 1.40 -1.15
N PRO A 136 3.05 0.19 -0.60
CA PRO A 136 3.67 -1.00 -1.13
C PRO A 136 3.22 -1.24 -2.58
N HIS A 137 4.15 -1.09 -3.51
CA HIS A 137 3.95 -1.41 -4.91
C HIS A 137 5.15 -2.15 -5.51
N ILE A 138 4.89 -2.85 -6.62
CA ILE A 138 5.92 -3.46 -7.47
C ILE A 138 5.96 -2.76 -8.82
N VAL A 139 7.10 -2.91 -9.48
CA VAL A 139 7.33 -2.45 -10.84
C VAL A 139 7.32 -3.64 -11.78
N VAL A 140 6.53 -3.55 -12.84
CA VAL A 140 6.56 -4.54 -13.91
C VAL A 140 7.40 -4.03 -15.08
N PRO A 141 8.08 -4.90 -15.84
CA PRO A 141 8.83 -4.44 -17.00
C PRO A 141 7.90 -3.83 -18.06
N ALA A 142 8.38 -2.81 -18.76
CA ALA A 142 7.65 -2.23 -19.88
C ALA A 142 7.26 -3.31 -20.92
N PRO A 143 6.02 -3.26 -21.47
CA PRO A 143 5.59 -4.20 -22.49
C PRO A 143 6.55 -4.23 -23.67
N SER A 144 6.98 -5.42 -24.05
CA SER A 144 7.97 -5.63 -25.11
C SER A 144 7.75 -6.95 -25.83
N ALA A 145 8.64 -7.27 -26.78
CA ALA A 145 8.66 -8.59 -27.41
C ALA A 145 8.97 -9.73 -26.42
N VAL A 146 9.58 -9.43 -25.26
CA VAL A 146 9.87 -10.42 -24.22
C VAL A 146 8.58 -10.80 -23.48
N TRP A 147 7.80 -9.82 -23.06
CA TRP A 147 6.55 -10.04 -22.34
C TRP A 147 5.69 -8.77 -22.36
N ASP A 148 4.37 -8.94 -22.41
CA ASP A 148 3.39 -7.88 -22.25
C ASP A 148 2.44 -8.25 -21.12
N TYR A 149 2.63 -7.65 -19.94
CA TYR A 149 1.84 -7.97 -18.75
C TYR A 149 0.33 -7.79 -18.96
N ARG A 150 -0.08 -6.92 -19.90
CA ARG A 150 -1.49 -6.61 -20.18
C ARG A 150 -2.20 -7.80 -20.81
N GLU A 151 -1.49 -8.58 -21.64
CA GLU A 151 -2.01 -9.82 -22.25
C GLU A 151 -2.29 -10.91 -21.21
N HIS A 152 -1.76 -10.76 -19.99
CA HIS A 152 -1.93 -11.70 -18.89
C HIS A 152 -2.90 -11.18 -17.81
N GLY A 153 -3.70 -10.16 -18.10
CA GLY A 153 -4.68 -9.62 -17.16
C GLY A 153 -4.07 -8.82 -16.01
N VAL A 154 -2.79 -8.43 -16.12
CA VAL A 154 -2.12 -7.51 -15.19
C VAL A 154 -2.33 -6.07 -15.66
N ARG A 155 -2.48 -5.14 -14.72
CA ARG A 155 -2.71 -3.71 -14.97
C ARG A 155 -2.34 -2.90 -13.72
N GLY A 156 -2.31 -1.57 -13.84
CA GLY A 156 -2.16 -0.70 -12.68
C GLY A 156 -3.21 -1.01 -11.60
N GLY A 157 -2.73 -1.23 -10.38
CA GLY A 157 -3.56 -1.64 -9.24
C GLY A 157 -3.82 -3.14 -9.15
N SER A 158 -3.33 -3.98 -10.07
CA SER A 158 -3.33 -5.43 -9.85
C SER A 158 -2.56 -5.77 -8.58
N VAL A 159 -3.04 -6.74 -7.82
CA VAL A 159 -2.44 -7.12 -6.54
C VAL A 159 -1.33 -8.15 -6.77
N ALA A 160 -0.23 -7.96 -6.08
CA ALA A 160 0.88 -8.88 -5.99
C ALA A 160 1.08 -9.34 -4.54
N ALA A 161 1.40 -10.61 -4.34
CA ALA A 161 2.10 -11.07 -3.16
C ALA A 161 3.61 -11.06 -3.45
N VAL A 162 4.36 -10.29 -2.68
CA VAL A 162 5.82 -10.23 -2.74
C VAL A 162 6.37 -10.99 -1.54
N ILE A 163 7.24 -11.95 -1.79
CA ILE A 163 7.69 -12.89 -0.77
C ILE A 163 9.20 -12.81 -0.66
N HIS A 164 9.70 -12.62 0.57
CA HIS A 164 11.11 -12.73 0.89
C HIS A 164 11.26 -13.44 2.23
N ARG A 165 12.00 -14.56 2.22
CA ARG A 165 12.09 -15.49 3.38
C ARG A 165 10.70 -15.99 3.79
N ASP A 166 10.30 -15.73 5.03
CA ASP A 166 9.03 -16.11 5.65
C ASP A 166 7.98 -14.98 5.60
N ARG A 167 8.31 -13.83 5.00
CA ARG A 167 7.44 -12.66 4.94
C ARG A 167 6.69 -12.59 3.62
N VAL A 168 5.43 -12.16 3.71
CA VAL A 168 4.57 -11.84 2.57
C VAL A 168 4.15 -10.38 2.71
N GLN A 169 4.38 -9.59 1.66
CA GLN A 169 3.84 -8.24 1.53
C GLN A 169 2.86 -8.22 0.35
N TYR A 170 1.64 -7.75 0.59
CA TYR A 170 0.68 -7.50 -0.49
C TYR A 170 0.88 -6.09 -1.03
N ALA A 171 1.10 -5.98 -2.33
CA ALA A 171 1.46 -4.75 -3.01
C ALA A 171 0.58 -4.58 -4.25
N VAL A 172 0.48 -3.36 -4.77
CA VAL A 172 -0.13 -3.10 -6.08
C VAL A 172 0.93 -3.09 -7.18
N VAL A 173 0.56 -3.35 -8.42
CA VAL A 173 1.37 -2.97 -9.58
C VAL A 173 1.26 -1.45 -9.72
N GLY A 174 2.33 -0.74 -9.35
CA GLY A 174 2.35 0.72 -9.19
C GLY A 174 3.14 1.46 -10.26
N ASP A 175 4.17 0.81 -10.82
CA ASP A 175 4.99 1.41 -11.88
C ASP A 175 5.35 0.44 -13.00
N VAL A 176 5.98 0.98 -14.03
CA VAL A 176 6.50 0.29 -15.20
C VAL A 176 7.96 0.67 -15.41
N GLY A 177 8.85 -0.30 -15.22
CA GLY A 177 10.30 -0.15 -15.33
C GLY A 177 10.82 -0.41 -16.74
N PRO A 178 12.15 -0.54 -16.90
CA PRO A 178 12.77 -0.81 -18.19
C PRO A 178 12.27 -2.12 -18.84
N ALA A 179 12.24 -2.15 -20.17
CA ALA A 179 11.65 -3.27 -20.94
C ALA A 179 12.36 -4.63 -20.79
N HIS A 180 13.55 -4.68 -20.19
CA HIS A 180 14.43 -5.86 -20.13
C HIS A 180 15.03 -6.13 -18.74
N ILE A 181 14.60 -5.35 -17.73
CA ILE A 181 14.97 -5.52 -16.32
C ILE A 181 13.71 -5.89 -15.55
N ILE A 182 13.84 -6.72 -14.52
CA ILE A 182 12.75 -7.11 -13.62
C ILE A 182 13.31 -7.29 -12.21
N GLY A 183 12.48 -7.04 -11.20
CA GLY A 183 12.90 -7.14 -9.81
C GLY A 183 12.91 -5.81 -9.09
N GLU A 184 12.00 -4.89 -9.41
CA GLU A 184 11.94 -3.57 -8.78
C GLU A 184 10.67 -3.46 -7.91
N ALA A 185 10.78 -2.78 -6.76
CA ALA A 185 9.66 -2.50 -5.88
C ALA A 185 9.87 -1.25 -5.04
N SER A 186 8.77 -0.66 -4.56
CA SER A 186 8.79 0.55 -3.74
C SER A 186 9.61 0.43 -2.45
N TYR A 187 10.09 1.55 -1.94
CA TYR A 187 10.65 1.68 -0.58
C TYR A 187 9.76 0.99 0.47
N ALA A 188 8.44 1.23 0.43
CA ALA A 188 7.48 0.64 1.37
C ALA A 188 7.43 -0.89 1.29
N THR A 189 7.52 -1.46 0.09
CA THR A 189 7.56 -2.92 -0.12
C THR A 189 8.83 -3.51 0.49
N ALA A 190 9.99 -2.91 0.24
CA ALA A 190 11.26 -3.38 0.78
C ALA A 190 11.28 -3.34 2.31
N GLU A 191 10.86 -2.22 2.90
CA GLU A 191 10.80 -2.03 4.35
C GLU A 191 9.91 -3.10 5.02
N ALA A 192 8.72 -3.36 4.48
CA ALA A 192 7.81 -4.36 5.01
C ALA A 192 8.38 -5.79 4.95
N LEU A 193 9.15 -6.09 3.90
CA LEU A 193 9.86 -7.36 3.73
C LEU A 193 11.13 -7.48 4.58
N GLY A 194 11.50 -6.44 5.33
CA GLY A 194 12.76 -6.40 6.09
C GLY A 194 14.00 -6.39 5.20
N ILE A 195 13.88 -5.83 4.01
CA ILE A 195 14.97 -5.51 3.08
C ILE A 195 15.37 -4.06 3.34
N ASP A 196 16.67 -3.74 3.24
CA ASP A 196 17.14 -2.36 3.37
C ASP A 196 16.51 -1.50 2.27
N PRO A 197 15.67 -0.49 2.58
CA PRO A 197 14.93 0.25 1.57
C PRO A 197 15.73 1.45 1.03
N ASP A 198 17.02 1.60 1.36
CA ASP A 198 17.85 2.67 0.81
C ASP A 198 17.98 2.55 -0.73
N PRO A 199 17.57 3.56 -1.52
CA PRO A 199 17.60 3.46 -2.98
C PRO A 199 19.00 3.45 -3.62
N ARG A 200 20.05 3.72 -2.85
CA ARG A 200 21.44 3.69 -3.35
C ARG A 200 22.17 2.41 -3.01
N THR A 201 21.87 1.83 -1.85
CA THR A 201 22.67 0.74 -1.29
C THR A 201 21.86 -0.44 -0.78
N GLY A 202 20.54 -0.28 -0.70
CA GLY A 202 19.61 -1.26 -0.20
C GLY A 202 19.27 -2.33 -1.24
N GLY A 203 18.10 -2.93 -1.08
CA GLY A 203 17.65 -4.04 -1.90
C GLY A 203 18.21 -5.40 -1.46
N THR A 204 17.99 -6.42 -2.29
CA THR A 204 18.57 -7.76 -2.11
C THR A 204 18.90 -8.36 -3.48
N PRO A 205 20.08 -8.97 -3.67
CA PRO A 205 20.52 -9.45 -4.99
C PRO A 205 19.77 -10.69 -5.48
N SER A 206 18.93 -11.31 -4.66
CA SER A 206 18.07 -12.44 -5.02
C SER A 206 17.09 -12.77 -3.90
N GLY A 207 16.20 -13.72 -4.16
CA GLY A 207 15.41 -14.39 -3.13
C GLY A 207 14.02 -13.83 -2.97
N VAL A 208 13.61 -12.89 -3.84
CA VAL A 208 12.27 -12.33 -3.85
C VAL A 208 11.42 -13.03 -4.90
N THR A 209 10.27 -13.54 -4.50
CA THR A 209 9.26 -14.09 -5.41
C THR A 209 8.11 -13.11 -5.53
N TYR A 210 7.75 -12.77 -6.75
CA TYR A 210 6.64 -11.89 -7.09
C TYR A 210 5.52 -12.76 -7.65
N ILE A 211 4.33 -12.71 -7.07
CA ILE A 211 3.14 -13.43 -7.54
C ILE A 211 2.06 -12.39 -7.80
N VAL A 212 1.80 -12.09 -9.08
CA VAL A 212 0.76 -11.12 -9.47
C VAL A 212 -0.51 -11.86 -9.81
N PHE A 213 -1.57 -11.56 -9.06
CA PHE A 213 -2.89 -12.15 -9.27
C PHE A 213 -3.54 -11.55 -10.51
N LYS A 214 -3.80 -12.39 -11.51
CA LYS A 214 -4.39 -11.96 -12.77
C LYS A 214 -5.79 -11.45 -12.54
N ASN A 215 -6.18 -10.46 -13.34
CA ASN A 215 -7.52 -9.87 -13.32
C ASN A 215 -7.97 -9.26 -11.99
N SER A 216 -7.05 -9.07 -11.05
CA SER A 216 -7.27 -8.30 -9.83
C SER A 216 -7.09 -6.80 -10.08
N ARG A 217 -7.74 -5.97 -9.25
CA ARG A 217 -7.54 -4.54 -9.23
C ARG A 217 -7.99 -3.92 -7.91
N VAL A 218 -7.13 -3.15 -7.28
CA VAL A 218 -7.44 -2.24 -6.17
C VAL A 218 -7.87 -0.89 -6.75
N THR A 219 -8.92 -0.31 -6.21
CA THR A 219 -9.39 1.04 -6.58
C THR A 219 -10.02 1.69 -5.35
N PRO A 220 -9.48 2.82 -4.87
CA PRO A 220 -8.36 3.58 -5.44
C PRO A 220 -7.00 2.88 -5.23
N ILE A 221 -6.06 3.00 -6.18
CA ILE A 221 -4.79 2.26 -6.18
C ILE A 221 -3.92 2.57 -4.95
N GLU A 222 -4.06 3.78 -4.41
CA GLU A 222 -3.33 4.29 -3.25
C GLU A 222 -3.85 3.81 -1.89
N ASP A 223 -4.79 2.86 -1.86
CA ASP A 223 -5.33 2.28 -0.63
C ASP A 223 -4.54 1.01 -0.25
N PRO A 224 -3.57 1.09 0.68
CA PRO A 224 -2.78 -0.07 1.08
C PRO A 224 -3.60 -1.12 1.83
N ASP A 225 -4.64 -0.71 2.58
CA ASP A 225 -5.48 -1.64 3.33
C ASP A 225 -6.36 -2.47 2.38
N ALA A 226 -6.85 -1.85 1.30
CA ALA A 226 -7.55 -2.56 0.23
C ALA A 226 -6.64 -3.54 -0.52
N ALA A 227 -5.36 -3.19 -0.74
CA ALA A 227 -4.38 -4.10 -1.33
C ALA A 227 -4.12 -5.32 -0.43
N VAL A 228 -4.00 -5.12 0.89
CA VAL A 228 -3.87 -6.22 1.86
C VAL A 228 -5.12 -7.09 1.87
N ALA A 229 -6.30 -6.51 2.02
CA ALA A 229 -7.55 -7.26 2.11
C ALA A 229 -7.81 -8.11 0.85
N LEU A 230 -7.64 -7.52 -0.34
CA LEU A 230 -7.81 -8.24 -1.61
C LEU A 230 -6.69 -9.26 -1.84
N GLY A 231 -5.45 -8.93 -1.47
CA GLY A 231 -4.31 -9.83 -1.56
C GLY A 231 -4.47 -11.09 -0.72
N GLU A 232 -4.93 -10.96 0.52
CA GLU A 232 -5.24 -12.10 1.38
C GLU A 232 -6.36 -12.97 0.82
N GLU A 233 -7.43 -12.37 0.28
CA GLU A 233 -8.52 -13.10 -0.35
C GLU A 233 -8.03 -13.91 -1.56
N LEU A 234 -7.24 -13.28 -2.43
CA LEU A 234 -6.69 -13.92 -3.63
C LEU A 234 -5.68 -15.00 -3.28
N ALA A 235 -4.83 -14.77 -2.28
CA ALA A 235 -3.87 -15.74 -1.78
C ALA A 235 -4.57 -17.00 -1.26
N ARG A 236 -5.63 -16.85 -0.44
CA ARG A 236 -6.41 -17.99 0.07
C ARG A 236 -6.98 -18.83 -1.07
N ARG A 237 -7.67 -18.19 -2.03
CA ARG A 237 -8.22 -18.88 -3.20
C ARG A 237 -7.14 -19.62 -4.01
N PHE A 238 -5.98 -18.99 -4.17
CA PHE A 238 -4.88 -19.55 -4.95
C PHE A 238 -4.26 -20.80 -4.29
N VAL A 239 -4.14 -20.80 -2.95
CA VAL A 239 -3.64 -21.98 -2.21
C VAL A 239 -4.68 -23.08 -2.09
N ASP A 240 -5.97 -22.72 -1.99
CA ASP A 240 -7.08 -23.68 -1.85
C ASP A 240 -7.46 -24.40 -3.17
N GLY A 241 -6.83 -24.03 -4.29
CA GLY A 241 -6.89 -24.80 -5.53
C GLY A 241 -7.77 -24.24 -6.65
N GLY A 242 -8.42 -23.09 -6.45
CA GLY A 242 -9.22 -22.41 -7.49
C GLY A 242 -10.56 -23.09 -7.80
#